data_AF-A0A150TQP0-F1
#
_entry.id   AF-A0A150TQP0-F1
#
_cell.length_a   1.000
_cell.length_b   1.000
_cell.length_c   1.000
_cell.angle_alpha   90.00
_cell.angle_beta   90.00
_cell.angle_gamma   90.00
#
_symmetry.space_group_name_H-M   'P 1'
#
loop_
_entity.id
_entity.type
_entity.pdbx_description
1 polymer ?
#
loop_
_entity_poly.entity_id
_entity_poly.type
_entity_poly.pdbx_seq_one_letter_code
_entity_poly.pdbx_strand_id
1 'polypeptide(L)'
;MIKAPDPGLYRTTAPYPGLEQAIPAGVLVYVGARDTGAPFVVRPGQNRRNRWFWGEPVTLLRSLSWGETLKRLPSEGFYTLPHDLEVAGGGRWLKNAIVQLGYNGEGRGILFVAEDHADETRNVLVFSDRGMLIDDDLLMRLQWASILPVRAGSNAT
;
A
#
# COMPACT_ATOMS: atom_id res chain seq x y z
N MET A 1 -9.98 -22.99 -16.28
CA MET A 1 -10.69 -22.79 -14.99
C MET A 1 -10.26 -21.43 -14.47
N ILE A 2 -11.19 -20.49 -14.31
CA ILE A 2 -10.85 -19.12 -13.86
C ILE A 2 -10.50 -19.20 -12.37
N LYS A 3 -9.28 -18.77 -12.00
CA LYS A 3 -8.80 -18.76 -10.61
C LYS A 3 -9.06 -17.38 -10.01
N ALA A 4 -9.42 -17.33 -8.74
CA ALA A 4 -9.51 -16.05 -8.03
C ALA A 4 -8.15 -15.34 -8.00
N PRO A 5 -8.12 -14.00 -8.01
CA PRO A 5 -6.87 -13.25 -7.83
C PRO A 5 -6.21 -13.63 -6.51
N ASP A 6 -4.87 -13.64 -6.50
CA ASP A 6 -4.12 -13.86 -5.27
C ASP A 6 -4.41 -12.74 -4.25
N PRO A 7 -4.36 -13.01 -2.93
CA PRO A 7 -4.56 -11.97 -1.94
C PRO A 7 -3.54 -10.82 -2.07
N GLY A 8 -4.02 -9.57 -1.95
CA GLY A 8 -3.16 -8.40 -2.08
C GLY A 8 -3.89 -7.11 -2.43
N LEU A 9 -3.10 -6.09 -2.75
CA LEU A 9 -3.58 -4.77 -3.15
C LEU A 9 -3.74 -4.68 -4.66
N TYR A 10 -4.83 -4.06 -5.09
CA TYR A 10 -5.17 -3.91 -6.49
C TYR A 10 -5.78 -2.54 -6.77
N ARG A 11 -5.55 -2.02 -7.99
CA ARG A 11 -6.33 -0.93 -8.57
C ARG A 11 -7.37 -1.52 -9.52
N THR A 12 -8.63 -1.13 -9.37
CA THR A 12 -9.70 -1.53 -10.27
C THR A 12 -9.50 -0.88 -11.64
N THR A 13 -9.74 -1.62 -12.72
CA THR A 13 -9.69 -1.12 -14.11
C THR A 13 -11.08 -1.03 -14.74
N ALA A 14 -12.04 -1.77 -14.16
CA ALA A 14 -13.46 -1.75 -14.49
C ALA A 14 -14.29 -1.70 -13.20
N PRO A 15 -15.52 -1.17 -13.23
CA PRO A 15 -16.40 -1.19 -12.06
C PRO A 15 -16.82 -2.64 -11.73
N TYR A 16 -17.08 -2.92 -10.45
CA TYR A 16 -17.53 -4.26 -10.02
C TYR A 16 -19.00 -4.49 -10.44
N PRO A 17 -19.32 -5.60 -11.14
CA PRO A 17 -20.69 -5.85 -11.62
C PRO A 17 -21.72 -5.92 -10.48
N GLY A 18 -22.77 -5.11 -10.58
CA GLY A 18 -23.84 -4.98 -9.59
C GLY A 18 -23.49 -4.16 -8.35
N LEU A 19 -22.26 -3.62 -8.26
CA LEU A 19 -21.82 -2.72 -7.19
C LEU A 19 -20.98 -1.56 -7.74
N GLU A 20 -21.33 -1.08 -8.94
CA GLU A 20 -20.53 -0.12 -9.71
C GLU A 20 -20.31 1.21 -8.97
N GLN A 21 -21.28 1.62 -8.15
CA GLN A 21 -21.17 2.83 -7.32
C GLN A 21 -20.23 2.65 -6.13
N ALA A 22 -20.22 1.45 -5.52
CA ALA A 22 -19.39 1.17 -4.34
C ALA A 22 -17.94 0.84 -4.73
N ILE A 23 -17.76 0.17 -5.86
CA ILE A 23 -16.45 -0.23 -6.39
C ILE A 23 -16.39 0.19 -7.88
N PRO A 24 -16.17 1.49 -8.16
CA PRO A 24 -15.98 1.96 -9.53
C PRO A 24 -14.60 1.56 -10.07
N ALA A 25 -14.33 1.89 -11.33
CA ALA A 25 -12.97 1.79 -11.90
C ALA A 25 -12.04 2.86 -11.29
N GLY A 26 -10.74 2.60 -11.31
CA GLY A 26 -9.71 3.55 -10.87
C GLY A 26 -9.58 3.68 -9.36
N VAL A 27 -9.96 2.65 -8.59
CA VAL A 27 -9.96 2.71 -7.12
C VAL A 27 -9.16 1.60 -6.47
N LEU A 28 -8.60 1.88 -5.29
CA LEU A 28 -7.85 0.91 -4.48
C LEU A 28 -8.78 -0.14 -3.87
N VAL A 29 -8.42 -1.41 -3.94
CA VAL A 29 -9.10 -2.49 -3.22
C VAL A 29 -8.09 -3.47 -2.64
N TYR A 30 -8.48 -4.13 -1.55
CA TYR A 30 -7.82 -5.34 -1.08
C TYR A 30 -8.63 -6.56 -1.50
N VAL A 31 -7.95 -7.54 -2.11
CA VAL A 31 -8.50 -8.87 -2.34
C VAL A 31 -7.94 -9.79 -1.26
N GLY A 32 -8.82 -10.53 -0.59
CA GLY A 32 -8.46 -11.50 0.44
C GLY A 32 -9.25 -12.79 0.28
N ALA A 33 -8.99 -13.74 1.17
CA ALA A 33 -9.77 -14.96 1.29
C ALA A 33 -10.25 -15.10 2.75
N ARG A 34 -11.51 -15.52 2.94
CA ARG A 34 -12.02 -15.92 4.25
C ARG A 34 -11.36 -17.24 4.68
N ASP A 35 -11.52 -17.61 5.94
CA ASP A 35 -11.06 -18.90 6.49
C ASP A 35 -11.64 -20.10 5.73
N THR A 36 -12.81 -19.93 5.12
CA THR A 36 -13.46 -20.93 4.26
C THR A 36 -12.86 -21.03 2.85
N GLY A 37 -11.87 -20.20 2.51
CA GLY A 37 -11.26 -20.08 1.18
C GLY A 37 -12.05 -19.20 0.21
N ALA A 38 -13.22 -18.67 0.60
CA ALA A 38 -14.02 -17.81 -0.26
C ALA A 38 -13.34 -16.45 -0.47
N PRO A 39 -13.06 -16.03 -1.72
CA PRO A 39 -12.43 -14.75 -2.00
C PRO A 39 -13.38 -13.58 -1.73
N PHE A 40 -12.83 -12.45 -1.28
CA PHE A 40 -13.55 -11.22 -1.06
C PHE A 40 -12.76 -10.01 -1.56
N VAL A 41 -13.47 -8.92 -1.79
CA VAL A 41 -12.92 -7.61 -2.13
C VAL A 41 -13.47 -6.55 -1.18
N VAL A 42 -12.63 -5.59 -0.82
CA VAL A 42 -13.00 -4.51 0.10
C VAL A 42 -12.28 -3.21 -0.23
N ARG A 43 -12.98 -2.09 -0.05
CA ARG A 43 -12.44 -0.74 -0.19
C ARG A 43 -11.71 -0.31 1.09
N PRO A 44 -10.78 0.66 1.02
CA PRO A 44 -10.08 1.12 2.20
C PRO A 44 -11.04 1.72 3.23
N GLY A 45 -10.86 1.37 4.50
CA GLY A 45 -11.70 1.84 5.61
C GLY A 45 -11.10 3.05 6.33
N GLN A 46 -10.03 2.80 7.11
CA GLN A 46 -9.33 3.85 7.86
C GLN A 46 -7.86 3.88 7.47
N ASN A 47 -7.25 5.06 7.40
CA ASN A 47 -5.80 5.17 7.26
C ASN A 47 -5.18 5.46 8.63
N ARG A 48 -4.16 4.70 9.04
CA ARG A 48 -3.38 5.00 10.26
C ARG A 48 -1.90 4.81 9.98
N ARG A 49 -1.11 5.86 10.22
CA ARG A 49 0.34 5.87 9.97
C ARG A 49 0.66 5.46 8.53
N ASN A 50 0.01 6.14 7.58
CA ASN A 50 0.20 5.99 6.14
C ASN A 50 -0.12 4.60 5.57
N ARG A 51 -0.95 3.81 6.28
CA ARG A 51 -1.38 2.49 5.84
C ARG A 51 -2.88 2.32 5.99
N TRP A 52 -3.47 1.61 5.04
CA TRP A 52 -4.88 1.29 5.07
C TRP A 52 -5.18 0.13 6.01
N PHE A 53 -6.21 0.32 6.80
CA PHE A 53 -6.89 -0.70 7.59
C PHE A 53 -8.17 -1.07 6.87
N TRP A 54 -8.32 -2.36 6.62
CA TRP A 54 -9.41 -2.96 5.87
C TRP A 54 -10.44 -3.48 6.87
N GLY A 55 -11.68 -3.01 6.75
CA GLY A 55 -12.76 -3.33 7.70
C GLY A 55 -13.88 -4.13 7.04
N GLU A 56 -14.84 -4.55 7.86
CA GLU A 56 -16.12 -5.10 7.39
C GLU A 56 -17.13 -3.95 7.12
N PRO A 57 -18.15 -4.17 6.26
CA PRO A 57 -18.42 -5.40 5.51
C PRO A 57 -17.55 -5.56 4.25
N VAL A 58 -17.13 -6.79 3.97
CA VAL A 58 -16.47 -7.15 2.70
C VAL A 58 -17.47 -7.64 1.65
N THR A 59 -17.15 -7.45 0.37
CA THR A 59 -17.92 -7.99 -0.76
C THR A 59 -17.36 -9.35 -1.17
N LEU A 60 -18.18 -10.41 -1.19
CA LEU A 60 -17.73 -11.69 -1.75
C LEU A 60 -17.45 -11.56 -3.24
N LEU A 61 -16.27 -11.98 -3.67
CA LEU A 61 -15.82 -11.87 -5.05
C LEU A 61 -16.43 -13.01 -5.86
N ARG A 62 -17.63 -12.76 -6.42
CA ARG A 62 -18.39 -13.74 -7.21
C ARG A 62 -18.05 -13.70 -8.70
N SER A 63 -17.68 -12.52 -9.21
CA SER A 63 -17.26 -12.35 -10.60
C SER A 63 -15.75 -12.54 -10.72
N LEU A 64 -15.31 -13.78 -10.96
CA LEU A 64 -13.88 -14.10 -11.06
C LEU A 64 -13.24 -13.44 -12.29
N SER A 65 -13.98 -13.29 -13.40
CA SER A 65 -13.50 -12.60 -14.60
C SER A 65 -13.25 -11.11 -14.37
N TRP A 66 -14.03 -10.45 -13.50
CA TRP A 66 -13.71 -9.08 -13.07
C TRP A 66 -12.38 -9.03 -12.31
N GLY A 67 -12.10 -10.04 -11.49
CA GLY A 67 -10.83 -10.17 -10.77
C GLY A 67 -9.60 -10.20 -11.69
N GLU A 68 -9.73 -10.78 -12.89
CA GLU A 68 -8.64 -10.83 -13.90
C GLU A 68 -8.31 -9.45 -14.49
N THR A 69 -9.23 -8.49 -14.41
CA THR A 69 -9.02 -7.13 -14.91
C THR A 69 -8.18 -6.28 -13.96
N LEU A 70 -8.04 -6.70 -12.70
CA LEU A 70 -7.41 -5.90 -11.64
C LEU A 70 -5.92 -5.69 -11.90
N LYS A 71 -5.45 -4.46 -11.70
CA LYS A 71 -4.02 -4.14 -11.73
C LYS A 71 -3.42 -4.38 -10.34
N ARG A 72 -2.54 -5.37 -10.21
CA ARG A 72 -1.84 -5.65 -8.95
C ARG A 72 -0.93 -4.48 -8.56
N LEU A 73 -0.92 -4.16 -7.28
CA LEU A 73 -0.07 -3.12 -6.69
C LEU A 73 0.94 -3.76 -5.71
N PRO A 74 2.14 -3.17 -5.55
CA PRO A 74 3.03 -3.52 -4.44
C PRO A 74 2.33 -3.37 -3.08
N SER A 75 2.70 -4.22 -2.12
CA SER A 75 2.17 -4.12 -0.76
C SER A 75 2.56 -2.79 -0.10
N GLU A 76 1.71 -2.24 0.77
CA GLU A 76 2.15 -1.16 1.66
C GLU A 76 3.29 -1.67 2.57
N GLY A 77 4.24 -0.81 2.89
CA GLY A 77 5.42 -1.24 3.64
C GLY A 77 6.59 -0.28 3.51
N PHE A 78 7.78 -0.78 3.83
CA PHE A 78 9.01 -0.03 3.75
C PHE A 78 9.80 -0.45 2.52
N TYR A 79 10.40 0.54 1.86
CA TYR A 79 11.12 0.39 0.62
C TYR A 79 12.36 1.27 0.63
N THR A 80 13.29 1.01 -0.29
CA THR A 80 14.37 1.93 -0.64
C THR A 80 14.16 2.54 -2.03
N LEU A 81 14.60 3.79 -2.19
CA LEU A 81 14.56 4.46 -3.49
C LEU A 81 15.59 3.87 -4.47
N PRO A 82 15.19 3.56 -5.72
CA PRO A 82 16.10 2.99 -6.71
C PRO A 82 17.12 4.00 -7.28
N HIS A 83 16.82 5.30 -7.18
CA HIS A 83 17.65 6.43 -7.61
C HIS A 83 17.26 7.69 -6.84
N ASP A 84 18.03 8.76 -7.02
CA ASP A 84 17.69 10.07 -6.47
C ASP A 84 16.34 10.56 -7.01
N LEU A 85 15.60 11.27 -6.16
CA LEU A 85 14.26 11.78 -6.45
C LEU A 85 14.19 13.25 -6.05
N GLU A 86 13.89 14.11 -7.02
CA GLU A 86 13.68 15.53 -6.78
C GLU A 86 12.31 15.76 -6.14
N VAL A 87 12.28 16.55 -5.08
CA VAL A 87 11.08 16.85 -4.30
C VAL A 87 10.58 18.24 -4.67
N ALA A 88 9.27 18.36 -4.84
CA ALA A 88 8.63 19.64 -5.06
C ALA A 88 8.96 20.61 -3.91
N GLY A 89 9.57 21.75 -4.24
CA GLY A 89 9.98 22.76 -3.25
C GLY A 89 11.49 22.87 -3.01
N GLY A 90 12.32 22.14 -3.75
CA GLY A 90 13.78 22.31 -3.71
C GLY A 90 14.43 21.42 -2.65
N GLY A 91 14.46 20.13 -2.92
CA GLY A 91 15.11 19.12 -2.10
C GLY A 91 15.25 17.81 -2.87
N ARG A 92 16.09 16.90 -2.38
CA ARG A 92 16.36 15.64 -3.05
C ARG A 92 16.39 14.50 -2.06
N TRP A 93 15.61 13.47 -2.31
CA TRP A 93 15.75 12.19 -1.61
C TRP A 93 16.78 11.35 -2.36
N LEU A 94 17.79 10.87 -1.65
CA LEU A 94 18.90 10.15 -2.28
C LEU A 94 18.52 8.70 -2.58
N LYS A 95 19.20 8.11 -3.57
CA LYS A 95 19.18 6.66 -3.79
C LYS A 95 19.41 5.93 -2.47
N ASN A 96 18.66 4.84 -2.28
CA ASN A 96 18.63 4.03 -1.07
C ASN A 96 18.00 4.68 0.18
N ALA A 97 17.47 5.92 0.08
CA ALA A 97 16.68 6.48 1.17
C ALA A 97 15.54 5.53 1.54
N ILE A 98 15.32 5.34 2.84
CA ILE A 98 14.24 4.52 3.36
C ILE A 98 12.95 5.33 3.24
N VAL A 99 11.94 4.73 2.63
CA VAL A 99 10.62 5.33 2.44
C VAL A 99 9.55 4.34 2.89
N GLN A 100 8.44 4.88 3.37
CA GLN A 100 7.21 4.12 3.56
C GLN A 100 6.32 4.33 2.33
N LEU A 101 5.86 3.23 1.74
CA LEU A 101 4.85 3.23 0.68
C LEU A 101 3.45 3.10 1.29
N GLY A 102 2.60 4.08 0.98
CA GLY A 102 1.15 4.04 1.19
C GLY A 102 0.41 4.34 -0.12
N TYR A 103 -0.92 4.38 -0.07
CA TYR A 103 -1.76 4.69 -1.24
C TYR A 103 -2.87 5.69 -0.91
N ASN A 104 -3.35 6.44 -1.90
CA ASN A 104 -4.65 7.12 -1.79
C ASN A 104 -5.83 6.17 -2.11
N GLY A 105 -7.06 6.67 -2.01
CA GLY A 105 -8.27 5.89 -2.33
C GLY A 105 -8.40 5.44 -3.80
N GLU A 106 -7.62 6.03 -4.70
CA GLU A 106 -7.55 5.71 -6.14
C GLU A 106 -6.46 4.65 -6.42
N GLY A 107 -5.68 4.28 -5.42
CA GLY A 107 -4.57 3.35 -5.55
C GLY A 107 -3.32 3.97 -6.18
N ARG A 108 -3.18 5.30 -6.14
CA ARG A 108 -1.93 6.00 -6.49
C ARG A 108 -0.94 5.90 -5.33
N GLY A 109 0.29 5.53 -5.63
CA GLY A 109 1.36 5.38 -4.63
C GLY A 109 1.75 6.72 -4.03
N ILE A 110 1.99 6.73 -2.72
CA ILE A 110 2.50 7.86 -1.97
C ILE A 110 3.72 7.40 -1.19
N LEU A 111 4.83 8.12 -1.32
CA LEU A 111 6.04 7.88 -0.55
C LEU A 111 6.16 8.87 0.59
N PHE A 112 6.50 8.36 1.77
CA PHE A 112 6.83 9.13 2.96
C PHE A 112 8.27 8.82 3.35
N VAL A 113 9.14 9.82 3.37
CA VAL A 113 10.57 9.61 3.64
C VAL A 113 10.82 9.39 5.14
N ALA A 114 11.79 8.52 5.45
CA ALA A 114 12.32 8.40 6.80
C ALA A 114 13.24 9.59 7.10
N GLU A 115 13.03 10.22 8.24
CA GLU A 115 13.75 11.37 8.74
C GLU A 115 14.46 11.00 10.04
N ASP A 116 15.70 11.47 10.17
CA ASP A 116 16.44 11.45 11.43
C ASP A 116 16.12 12.77 12.17
N HIS A 117 15.58 12.64 13.38
CA HIS A 117 15.22 13.78 14.23
C HIS A 117 16.25 13.87 15.34
N ALA A 118 17.29 14.68 15.14
CA ALA A 118 18.44 14.76 16.05
C ALA A 118 18.09 15.12 17.51
N ASP A 119 16.95 15.79 17.72
CA ASP A 119 16.45 16.18 19.04
C ASP A 119 15.59 15.10 19.71
N GLU A 120 15.29 13.99 19.02
CA GLU A 120 14.54 12.88 19.57
C GLU A 120 15.41 12.08 20.55
N THR A 121 14.87 11.86 21.76
CA THR A 121 15.60 11.14 22.83
C THR A 121 15.79 9.65 22.54
N ARG A 122 14.97 9.09 21.65
CA ARG A 122 15.04 7.70 21.21
C ARG A 122 15.75 7.62 19.87
N ASN A 123 16.56 6.58 19.66
CA ASN A 123 17.14 6.28 18.35
C ASN A 123 16.07 5.70 17.41
N VAL A 124 15.31 6.57 16.76
CA VAL A 124 14.20 6.19 15.87
C VAL A 124 14.25 6.97 14.56
N LEU A 125 13.78 6.32 13.50
CA LEU A 125 13.41 7.01 12.27
C LEU A 125 11.94 7.44 12.37
N VAL A 126 11.66 8.70 12.06
CA VAL A 126 10.31 9.23 11.95
C VAL A 126 9.95 9.32 10.47
N PHE A 127 8.78 8.81 10.08
CA PHE A 127 8.33 8.95 8.70
C PHE A 127 7.49 10.21 8.57
N SER A 128 7.80 11.01 7.55
CA SER A 128 7.11 12.28 7.28
C SER A 128 5.59 12.10 7.20
N ASP A 129 4.84 13.11 7.67
CA ASP A 129 3.39 13.19 7.46
C ASP A 129 3.04 13.75 6.07
N ARG A 130 4.02 14.39 5.42
CA ARG A 130 3.94 14.90 4.05
C ARG A 130 4.43 13.84 3.08
N GLY A 131 3.48 13.23 2.38
CA GLY A 131 3.76 12.25 1.34
C GLY A 131 3.90 12.87 -0.06
N MET A 132 4.72 12.25 -0.90
CA MET A 132 4.85 12.58 -2.31
C MET A 132 4.15 11.54 -3.17
N LEU A 133 3.22 11.97 -4.02
CA LEU A 133 2.62 11.09 -5.03
C LEU A 133 3.68 10.65 -6.04
N ILE A 134 3.66 9.38 -6.40
CA ILE A 134 4.56 8.79 -7.40
C ILE A 134 3.76 8.22 -8.57
N ASP A 135 4.42 8.10 -9.72
CA ASP A 135 3.89 7.39 -10.87
C ASP A 135 4.03 5.87 -10.70
N ASP A 136 3.37 5.13 -11.60
CA ASP A 136 3.38 3.67 -11.58
C ASP A 136 4.77 3.11 -11.96
N ASP A 137 5.61 3.85 -12.68
CA ASP A 137 6.94 3.41 -13.09
C ASP A 137 7.91 3.39 -11.90
N LEU A 138 7.94 4.45 -11.10
CA LEU A 138 8.70 4.50 -9.86
C LEU A 138 8.16 3.48 -8.87
N LEU A 139 6.83 3.35 -8.74
CA LEU A 139 6.19 2.39 -7.85
C LEU A 139 6.68 0.95 -8.08
N MET A 140 6.78 0.54 -9.34
CA MET A 140 7.21 -0.81 -9.72
C MET A 140 8.72 -1.05 -9.56
N ARG A 141 9.52 0.02 -9.41
CA ARG A 141 10.98 -0.05 -9.26
C ARG A 141 11.44 0.04 -7.80
N LEU A 142 10.53 0.28 -6.86
CA LEU A 142 10.84 0.30 -5.43
C LEU A 142 11.40 -1.06 -4.99
N GLN A 143 12.41 -1.01 -4.14
CA GLN A 143 13.05 -2.21 -3.60
C GLN A 143 12.59 -2.42 -2.16
N TRP A 144 12.11 -3.63 -1.84
CA TRP A 144 11.62 -3.93 -0.49
C TRP A 144 12.70 -3.71 0.57
N ALA A 145 12.37 -2.98 1.63
CA ALA A 145 13.24 -2.75 2.77
C ALA A 145 12.72 -3.53 3.97
N SER A 146 13.50 -4.52 4.43
CA SER A 146 13.13 -5.33 5.58
C SER A 146 13.33 -4.58 6.90
N ILE A 147 12.27 -3.93 7.38
CA ILE A 147 12.19 -3.39 8.74
C ILE A 147 11.52 -4.42 9.64
N LEU A 148 12.28 -5.00 10.57
CA LEU A 148 11.80 -6.09 11.41
C LEU A 148 10.91 -5.55 12.54
N PRO A 149 9.71 -6.13 12.76
CA PRO A 149 8.89 -5.76 13.90
C PRO A 149 9.56 -6.20 15.21
N VAL A 150 9.31 -5.45 16.28
CA VAL A 150 9.67 -5.90 17.63
C VAL A 150 8.86 -7.17 17.93
N ARG A 151 9.52 -8.25 18.33
CA ARG A 151 8.83 -9.46 18.78
C ARG A 151 8.13 -9.12 20.10
N ALA A 152 6.81 -9.35 20.18
CA ALA A 152 6.11 -9.25 21.45
C ALA A 152 6.81 -10.17 22.48
N GLY A 153 7.36 -9.58 23.55
CA GLY A 153 8.09 -10.30 24.59
C GLY A 153 9.62 -10.20 24.56
N SER A 154 10.23 -9.56 23.54
CA SER A 154 11.67 -9.29 23.56
C SER A 154 11.96 -7.94 24.22
N ASN A 155 11.85 -7.87 25.54
CA ASN A 155 12.65 -6.90 26.29
C ASN A 155 14.09 -7.40 26.21
N ALA A 156 14.86 -6.88 25.25
CA ALA A 156 16.31 -6.99 25.33
C ALA A 156 16.73 -6.11 26.51
N THR A 157 17.27 -6.78 27.54
CA THR A 157 18.02 -6.18 28.66
C THR A 157 19.11 -5.25 28.18
#